data_AF-A0A2M4AZN0-F1
#
_entry.id   AF-A0A2M4AZN0-F1
#
_cell.length_a   1.000
_cell.length_b   1.000
_cell.length_c   1.000
_cell.angle_alpha   90.00
_cell.angle_beta   90.00
_cell.angle_gamma   90.00
#
_symmetry.space_group_name_H-M   'P 1'
#
loop_
_entity.id
_entity.type
_entity.pdbx_description
1 polymer ?
#
loop_
_entity_poly.entity_id
_entity_poly.type
_entity_poly.pdbx_seq_one_letter_code
_entity_poly.pdbx_strand_id
1 'polypeptide(L)' 'DESDYWLAKESFEAPPRWTKGLTQDDMNAIYQMGALSTNGLLAEIKKIFDQSYQLGLQEATEVTKGKNLNILLPPTKRK' A
#
# COMPACT_ATOMS: atom_id res chain seq x y z
N ASP A 1 -1.70 18.96 -16.01
CA ASP A 1 -0.78 18.74 -17.13
C ASP A 1 -1.09 17.36 -17.70
N GLU A 2 -1.25 17.19 -19.02
CA GLU A 2 -1.64 15.91 -19.63
C GLU A 2 -0.59 14.81 -19.40
N SER A 3 0.67 15.19 -19.23
CA SER A 3 1.82 14.33 -18.91
C SER A 3 1.64 13.56 -17.58
N ASP A 4 1.16 14.22 -16.52
CA ASP A 4 0.96 13.58 -15.20
C ASP A 4 -0.15 12.52 -15.24
N TYR A 5 -1.16 12.73 -16.09
CA TYR A 5 -2.26 11.78 -16.28
C TYR A 5 -1.79 10.48 -16.94
N TRP A 6 -0.92 10.56 -17.94
CA TRP A 6 -0.36 9.37 -18.58
C TRP A 6 0.58 8.61 -17.64
N LEU A 7 1.36 9.31 -16.82
CA LEU A 7 2.23 8.72 -15.80
C LEU A 7 1.42 7.95 -14.73
N ALA A 8 0.33 8.56 -14.25
CA ALA A 8 -0.56 7.93 -13.28
C ALA A 8 -1.27 6.70 -13.88
N LYS A 9 -1.71 6.79 -15.14
CA LYS A 9 -2.39 5.70 -15.84
C LYS A 9 -1.49 4.46 -16.00
N GLU A 10 -0.22 4.67 -16.34
CA GLU A 10 0.76 3.59 -16.47
C GLU A 10 1.00 2.85 -15.14
N SER A 11 0.96 3.57 -14.01
CA SER A 11 1.07 2.96 -12.68
C SER A 11 -0.11 2.09 -12.24
N PHE A 12 -1.31 2.25 -12.83
CA PHE A 12 -2.47 1.38 -12.54
C PHE A 12 -2.53 0.11 -13.41
N GLU A 13 -1.85 0.11 -14.56
CA GLU A 13 -1.80 -1.05 -15.47
C GLU A 13 -0.58 -1.95 -15.22
N ALA A 14 0.43 -1.46 -14.49
CA ALA A 14 1.58 -2.27 -14.10
C ALA A 14 1.15 -3.40 -13.13
N PRO A 15 1.65 -4.64 -13.33
CA PRO A 15 1.39 -5.73 -12.38
C PRO A 15 1.87 -5.31 -10.99
N PRO A 16 1.10 -5.60 -9.92
CA PRO A 16 1.46 -5.19 -8.57
C PRO A 16 2.87 -5.65 -8.19
N ARG A 17 3.64 -4.81 -7.48
CA ARG A 17 5.05 -5.11 -7.18
C ARG A 17 5.28 -6.47 -6.50
N TRP A 18 4.32 -6.93 -5.70
CA TRP A 18 4.36 -8.24 -5.02
C TRP A 18 4.15 -9.45 -5.94
N THR A 19 3.74 -9.25 -7.19
CA THR A 19 3.68 -10.32 -8.21
C THR A 19 5.05 -10.60 -8.86
N LYS A 20 6.03 -9.72 -8.61
CA LYS A 20 7.42 -9.94 -9.02
C LYS A 20 8.09 -10.93 -8.06
N GLY A 21 9.12 -11.62 -8.54
CA GLY A 21 9.94 -12.48 -7.67
C GLY A 21 10.62 -11.69 -6.54
N LEU A 22 11.07 -12.40 -5.51
CA LEU A 22 11.80 -11.81 -4.38
C LEU A 22 13.05 -11.08 -4.87
N THR A 23 13.16 -9.81 -4.50
CA THR A 23 14.35 -9.00 -4.74
C THR A 23 15.46 -9.38 -3.75
N GLN A 24 16.68 -8.89 -3.99
CA GLN A 24 17.77 -9.08 -3.04
C GLN A 24 17.44 -8.44 -1.68
N ASP A 25 16.74 -7.31 -1.67
CA ASP A 25 16.34 -6.64 -0.44
C ASP A 25 15.30 -7.46 0.32
N ASP A 26 14.36 -8.09 -0.37
CA ASP A 26 13.39 -9.00 0.25
C ASP A 26 14.11 -10.21 0.89
N MET A 27 15.09 -10.78 0.18
CA MET A 27 15.92 -11.88 0.72
C MET A 27 16.70 -11.43 1.95
N ASN A 28 17.29 -10.23 1.93
CA ASN A 28 17.99 -9.68 3.08
C ASN A 28 17.07 -9.49 4.28
N ALA A 29 15.84 -9.00 4.07
CA ALA A 29 14.84 -8.86 5.13
C ALA A 29 14.45 -10.22 5.75
N ILE A 30 14.26 -11.25 4.91
CA ILE A 30 14.00 -12.62 5.38
C ILE A 30 15.15 -13.13 6.26
N TYR A 31 16.40 -12.94 5.84
CA TYR A 31 17.56 -13.35 6.63
C TYR A 31 17.66 -12.59 7.95
N GLN A 32 17.38 -11.28 7.95
CA GLN A 32 17.36 -10.48 9.18
C GLN A 32 16.29 -10.97 10.15
N MET A 33 15.08 -11.30 9.67
CA MET A 33 14.01 -11.87 10.50
C MET A 33 14.38 -13.24 11.04
N GLY A 34 15.01 -14.10 10.23
CA GLY A 34 15.46 -15.43 10.65
C GLY A 34 16.58 -15.42 11.70
N ALA A 35 17.34 -14.33 11.78
CA ALA A 35 18.39 -14.15 12.79
C ALA A 35 17.84 -13.68 14.16
N LEU A 36 16.56 -13.31 14.27
CA LEU A 36 15.96 -12.87 15.51
C LEU A 36 15.72 -14.03 16.48
N SER A 37 15.79 -13.75 17.78
CA SER A 37 15.27 -14.68 18.80
C SER A 37 13.74 -14.79 18.69
N THR A 38 13.14 -15.83 19.27
CA THR A 38 11.68 -16.00 19.32
C THR A 38 10.97 -14.75 19.88
N ASN A 39 11.53 -14.13 20.91
CA ASN A 39 10.98 -12.90 21.49
C ASN A 39 11.14 -11.69 20.55
N GLY A 40 12.27 -11.61 19.83
CA GLY A 40 12.50 -10.57 18.82
C GLY A 40 11.52 -10.69 17.64
N LEU A 41 11.31 -11.91 17.16
CA LEU A 41 10.33 -12.19 16.11
C LEU A 41 8.90 -11.85 16.56
N LEU A 42 8.53 -12.22 17.80
CA LEU A 42 7.22 -11.87 18.36
C LEU A 42 7.02 -10.35 18.46
N ALA A 43 8.05 -9.60 18.83
CA ALA A 43 8.00 -8.14 18.88
C ALA A 43 7.79 -7.53 17.48
N GLU A 44 8.50 -8.03 16.46
CA GLU A 44 8.34 -7.55 15.09
C GLU A 44 6.95 -7.89 14.53
N ILE A 45 6.42 -9.08 14.83
CA ILE A 45 5.03 -9.44 14.50
C ILE A 45 4.06 -8.43 15.12
N LYS A 46 4.16 -8.16 16.42
CA LYS A 46 3.29 -7.18 17.10
C LYS A 46 3.35 -5.80 16.44
N LYS A 47 4.56 -5.33 16.13
CA LYS A 47 4.77 -4.06 15.43
C LYS A 47 4.06 -4.03 14.07
N ILE A 48 4.16 -5.08 13.26
CA ILE A 48 3.47 -5.17 11.97
C ILE A 48 1.94 -5.14 12.16
N PHE A 49 1.41 -5.84 13.18
CA PHE A 49 -0.01 -5.81 13.51
C PHE A 49 -0.48 -4.39 13.89
N ASP A 50 0.26 -3.69 14.74
CA ASP A 50 -0.08 -2.33 15.16
C ASP A 50 -0.05 -1.37 13.97
N GLN A 51 0.97 -1.48 13.11
CA GLN A 51 1.08 -0.66 11.90
C GLN A 51 -0.08 -0.92 10.93
N SER A 52 -0.43 -2.19 10.70
CA SER A 52 -1.52 -2.58 9.82
C SER A 52 -2.87 -2.05 10.32
N TYR A 53 -3.08 -2.08 11.63
CA TYR A 53 -4.28 -1.50 12.24
C TYR A 53 -4.36 0.01 12.01
N GLN A 54 -3.28 0.76 12.25
CA GLN A 54 -3.26 2.20 12.02
C GLN A 54 -3.49 2.56 10.54
N LEU A 55 -2.89 1.82 9.61
CA LEU A 55 -3.12 2.00 8.18
C LEU A 55 -4.59 1.76 7.81
N GLY A 56 -5.22 0.72 8.36
CA GLY A 56 -6.64 0.45 8.10
C GLY A 56 -7.56 1.58 8.58
N LEU A 57 -7.26 2.21 9.72
CA LEU A 57 -8.00 3.38 10.20
C LEU A 57 -7.84 4.60 9.27
N GLN A 58 -6.61 4.84 8.80
CA GLN A 58 -6.31 5.91 7.86
C GLN A 58 -7.02 5.69 6.52
N GLU A 59 -6.98 4.46 5.98
CA GLU A 59 -7.67 4.09 4.74
C GLU A 59 -9.18 4.32 4.86
N ALA A 60 -9.82 3.81 5.91
CA ALA A 60 -11.26 4.00 6.12
C ALA A 60 -11.66 5.48 6.20
N THR A 61 -10.80 6.30 6.81
CA THR A 61 -10.98 7.76 6.90
C THR A 61 -10.90 8.41 5.52
N GLU A 62 -9.85 8.11 4.75
CA GLU A 62 -9.66 8.68 3.41
C GLU A 62 -10.71 8.21 2.41
N VAL A 63 -11.13 6.93 2.47
CA VAL A 63 -12.23 6.40 1.66
C VAL A 63 -13.53 7.16 1.95
N THR A 64 -13.82 7.43 3.21
CA THR A 64 -15.02 8.19 3.60
C THR A 64 -14.95 9.64 3.10
N LYS A 65 -13.80 10.31 3.24
CA LYS A 65 -13.59 11.65 2.67
C LYS A 65 -13.78 11.65 1.15
N GLY A 66 -13.18 10.70 0.44
CA GLY A 66 -13.32 10.56 -1.01
C GLY A 66 -14.76 10.37 -1.46
N LYS A 67 -15.55 9.57 -0.73
CA LYS A 67 -17.00 9.42 -0.99
C LYS A 67 -17.74 10.75 -0.87
N ASN A 68 -17.49 11.52 0.19
CA ASN A 68 -18.17 12.81 0.41
C ASN A 68 -17.76 13.87 -0.64
N LEU A 69 -16.58 13.74 -1.22
CA LEU A 69 -16.09 14.62 -2.27
C LEU A 69 -16.44 14.14 -3.69
N ASN A 70 -17.15 13.01 -3.83
CA ASN A 70 -17.56 12.45 -5.11
C ASN A 70 -16.41 12.22 -6.12
N ILE A 71 -15.17 12.06 -5.64
CA ILE A 71 -13.98 11.96 -6.52
C ILE A 71 -13.92 10.65 -7.32
N LEU A 72 -14.65 9.63 -6.85
CA LEU A 72 -14.77 8.33 -7.50
C LEU A 72 -15.98 8.25 -8.44
N LEU A 73 -16.82 9.30 -8.50
CA LEU A 73 -17.91 9.34 -9.46
C LEU A 73 -17.34 9.66 -10.85
N PRO A 74 -17.86 9.00 -11.91
CA PRO A 74 -17.47 9.34 -13.26
C PRO A 74 -17.79 10.82 -13.53
N PRO A 75 -16.98 11.53 -14.34
CA PRO A 75 -17.24 12.93 -14.64
C PRO A 75 -18.62 13.06 -15.26
N THR A 76 -19.53 13.73 -14.55
CA THR A 76 -20.85 14.05 -15.08
C THR A 76 -20.68 15.08 -16.18
N LYS A 77 -21.14 14.78 -17.40
CA LYS A 77 -21.21 15.78 -18.48
C LYS A 77 -22.14 16.89 -17.99
N ARG A 78 -21.56 18.03 -17.58
CA ARG A 78 -22.34 19.25 -17.36
C ARG A 78 -22.94 19.64 -18.72
N LYS A 79 -24.27 19.62 -18.80
CA LYS A 79 -25.03 20.13 -19.95
C LYS A 79 -24.93 21.64 -20.01
#